data_AF-A0A836Z2Q6-F1
#
_entry.id   AF-A0A836Z2Q6-F1
#
_cell.length_a   1.000
_cell.length_b   1.000
_cell.length_c   1.000
_cell.angle_alpha   90.00
_cell.angle_beta   90.00
_cell.angle_gamma   90.00
#
_symmetry.space_group_name_H-M   'P 1'
#
loop_
_entity.id
_entity.type
_entity.pdbx_description
1 polymer ?
#
loop_
_entity_poly.entity_id
_entity_poly.type
_entity_poly.pdbx_seq_one_letter_code
_entity_poly.pdbx_strand_id
1 'polypeptide(L)' 'MDKDLNKIYLIYHDDPKIYLIHNDANKFLETLNENYKQNVYFLDQDGYLDYNQDLEYKVAKEINKDIDFWFE' A
#
# COMPACT_ATOMS: atom_id res chain seq x y z
N MET A 1 -18.08 -7.17 17.90
CA MET A 1 -17.75 -6.19 16.84
C MET A 1 -16.84 -6.93 15.89
N ASP A 2 -17.26 -7.07 14.63
CA ASP A 2 -16.60 -7.96 13.68
C ASP A 2 -15.15 -7.52 13.44
N LYS A 3 -14.19 -8.41 13.69
CA LYS A 3 -12.74 -8.09 13.65
C LYS A 3 -12.22 -7.86 12.23
N ASP A 4 -13.07 -8.08 11.23
CA ASP A 4 -12.72 -8.01 9.81
C ASP A 4 -13.41 -6.86 9.06
N LEU A 5 -14.26 -6.06 9.74
CA LEU A 5 -14.78 -4.83 9.15
C LEU A 5 -13.60 -3.84 8.98
N ASN A 6 -13.23 -3.51 7.74
CA ASN A 6 -12.24 -2.50 7.32
C ASN A 6 -10.80 -2.97 7.02
N LYS A 7 -10.54 -4.28 6.95
CA LYS A 7 -9.26 -4.76 6.40
C LYS A 7 -9.21 -4.58 4.88
N ILE A 8 -8.04 -4.27 4.36
CA ILE A 8 -7.81 -4.09 2.92
C ILE A 8 -6.93 -5.24 2.42
N TYR A 9 -7.36 -5.86 1.32
CA TYR A 9 -6.69 -6.99 0.71
C TYR A 9 -6.34 -6.71 -0.75
N LEU A 10 -5.24 -7.30 -1.20
CA LEU A 10 -4.83 -7.33 -2.59
C LEU A 10 -5.04 -8.75 -3.14
N ILE A 11 -5.68 -8.82 -4.31
CA ILE A 11 -6.01 -10.06 -5.01
C ILE A 11 -5.50 -9.93 -6.43
N TYR A 12 -4.69 -10.89 -6.86
CA TYR A 12 -4.20 -10.96 -8.24
C TYR A 12 -5.04 -11.94 -9.05
N HIS A 13 -5.13 -11.71 -10.35
CA HIS A 13 -5.93 -12.55 -11.26
C HIS A 13 -5.31 -13.93 -11.54
N ASP A 14 -4.01 -14.03 -11.30
CA ASP A 14 -3.14 -15.18 -11.60
C ASP A 14 -2.52 -15.81 -10.34
N ASP A 15 -2.74 -15.24 -9.15
CA ASP A 15 -2.35 -15.82 -7.86
C ASP A 15 -3.59 -16.17 -7.02
N PRO A 16 -3.78 -17.44 -6.61
CA PRO A 16 -4.89 -17.83 -5.74
C PRO A 16 -4.79 -17.29 -4.31
N LYS A 17 -3.65 -16.68 -3.91
CA LYS A 17 -3.46 -16.11 -2.59
C LYS A 17 -4.18 -14.76 -2.45
N ILE A 18 -4.62 -14.48 -1.22
CA ILE A 18 -5.16 -13.19 -0.82
C ILE A 18 -4.16 -12.54 0.12
N TYR A 19 -3.70 -11.35 -0.21
CA TYR A 19 -2.70 -10.63 0.56
C TYR A 19 -3.37 -9.59 1.43
N LEU A 20 -3.22 -9.69 2.75
CA LEU A 20 -3.62 -8.62 3.65
C LEU A 20 -2.61 -7.48 3.53
N ILE A 21 -3.06 -6.29 3.13
CA ILE A 21 -2.18 -5.13 2.94
C ILE A 21 -2.41 -4.04 3.99
N HIS A 22 -3.59 -3.97 4.62
CA HIS A 22 -3.84 -3.07 5.74
C HIS A 22 -4.86 -3.69 6.71
N ASN A 23 -4.61 -3.56 8.02
CA ASN A 23 -5.55 -3.99 9.06
C ASN A 23 -6.74 -3.02 9.26
N ASP A 24 -6.62 -1.79 8.74
CA ASP A 24 -7.59 -0.71 8.92
C ASP A 24 -7.62 0.21 7.68
N ALA A 25 -8.81 0.67 7.30
CA ALA A 25 -8.98 1.54 6.13
C ALA A 25 -8.36 2.94 6.33
N ASN A 26 -8.29 3.46 7.55
CA ASN A 26 -7.61 4.74 7.80
C ASN A 26 -6.11 4.59 7.61
N LYS A 27 -5.53 3.42 7.98
CA LYS A 27 -4.11 3.14 7.69
C LYS A 27 -3.82 3.11 6.20
N PHE A 28 -4.70 2.52 5.40
CA PHE A 28 -4.61 2.61 3.94
C PHE A 28 -4.60 4.06 3.43
N LEU A 29 -5.52 4.91 3.91
CA LEU A 29 -5.57 6.32 3.53
C LEU A 29 -4.36 7.12 4.04
N GLU A 30 -3.86 6.80 5.23
CA GLU A 30 -2.64 7.39 5.79
C GLU A 30 -1.44 7.08 4.91
N THR A 31 -1.25 5.81 4.52
CA THR A 31 -0.21 5.37 3.59
C THR A 31 -0.34 6.05 2.23
N LEU A 32 -1.54 6.12 1.67
CA LEU A 32 -1.78 6.81 0.40
C LEU A 32 -1.39 8.30 0.47
N ASN A 33 -1.77 8.99 1.56
CA ASN A 33 -1.41 10.39 1.75
C ASN A 33 0.11 10.59 1.89
N GLU A 34 0.80 9.70 2.63
CA GLU A 34 2.24 9.75 2.76
C GLU A 34 2.96 9.46 1.43
N ASN A 35 2.43 8.55 0.62
CA ASN A 35 2.94 8.30 -0.73
C ASN A 35 2.92 9.58 -1.59
N TYR A 36 1.82 10.36 -1.54
CA TYR A 36 1.77 11.66 -2.23
C TYR A 36 2.77 12.68 -1.66
N LYS A 37 2.89 12.79 -0.34
CA LYS A 37 3.82 13.73 0.30
C LYS A 37 5.28 13.42 -0.02
N GLN A 38 5.60 12.13 -0.16
CA GLN A 38 6.97 11.65 -0.37
C GLN A 38 7.31 11.44 -1.85
N ASN A 39 6.44 11.85 -2.78
CA ASN A 39 6.60 11.68 -4.23
C ASN A 39 6.83 10.22 -4.64
N VAL A 40 6.12 9.29 -4.01
CA VAL A 40 6.04 7.91 -4.48
C VAL A 40 5.42 7.87 -5.87
N TYR A 41 4.36 8.64 -6.09
CA TYR A 41 3.74 8.84 -7.40
C TYR A 41 4.28 10.10 -8.07
N PHE A 42 4.67 10.01 -9.33
CA PHE A 42 5.22 11.12 -10.10
C PHE A 42 4.85 11.00 -11.59
N LEU A 43 5.07 12.08 -12.36
CA LEU A 43 4.97 12.01 -13.82
C LEU A 43 6.33 11.65 -14.41
N ASP A 44 6.36 10.69 -15.32
CA ASP A 44 7.55 10.35 -16.08
C ASP A 44 7.92 11.46 -17.09
N GLN A 45 8.98 11.22 -17.85
CA GLN A 45 9.48 12.17 -18.86
C GLN A 45 8.48 12.50 -19.97
N ASP A 46 7.50 11.64 -20.20
CA ASP A 46 6.45 11.78 -21.21
C ASP A 46 5.14 12.31 -20.62
N GLY A 47 5.10 12.54 -19.30
CA GLY A 47 3.95 13.09 -18.57
C GLY A 47 2.93 12.05 -18.12
N TYR A 48 3.27 10.75 -18.14
CA TYR A 48 2.41 9.68 -17.65
C TYR A 48 2.66 9.40 -16.17
N LEU A 49 1.63 8.92 -15.48
CA LEU A 49 1.73 8.53 -14.07
C LEU A 49 2.62 7.29 -13.94
N ASP A 50 3.69 7.44 -13.17
CA ASP A 50 4.58 6.36 -12.75
C ASP A 50 4.76 6.40 -11.22
N TYR A 51 5.43 5.39 -10.67
CA TYR A 51 5.66 5.30 -9.23
C TYR A 51 6.95 4.60 -8.83
N ASN A 52 7.48 4.98 -7.67
CA ASN A 52 8.66 4.35 -7.07
C ASN A 52 8.22 3.25 -6.09
N GLN A 53 8.20 2.01 -6.57
CA GLN A 53 7.81 0.86 -5.77
C GLN A 53 8.68 0.67 -4.51
N ASP A 54 10.00 0.81 -4.62
CA ASP A 54 10.88 0.67 -3.44
C ASP A 54 10.58 1.71 -2.36
N LEU A 55 10.20 2.93 -2.78
CA LEU A 55 9.79 3.99 -1.85
C LEU A 55 8.42 3.71 -1.26
N GLU A 56 7.46 3.23 -2.05
CA GLU A 56 6.14 2.82 -1.55
C GLU A 56 6.26 1.77 -0.45
N TYR A 57 7.09 0.74 -0.66
CA TYR A 57 7.34 -0.28 0.35
C TYR A 57 7.96 0.31 1.62
N LYS A 58 8.92 1.24 1.50
CA LYS A 58 9.51 1.92 2.66
C LYS A 58 8.48 2.73 3.45
N VAL A 59 7.66 3.53 2.76
CA VAL A 59 6.60 4.34 3.39
C VAL A 59 5.59 3.44 4.08
N ALA A 60 5.14 2.37 3.41
CA ALA A 60 4.16 1.46 3.95
C ALA A 60 4.68 0.67 5.16
N LYS A 61 5.94 0.22 5.17
CA LYS A 61 6.58 -0.45 6.33
C LYS A 61 6.57 0.42 7.59
N GLU A 62 6.83 1.72 7.45
CA GLU A 62 6.87 2.63 8.61
C GLU A 62 5.49 2.84 9.25
N ILE A 63 4.42 2.77 8.45
CA ILE A 63 3.04 3.00 8.88
C ILE A 63 2.36 1.69 9.33
N ASN A 64 2.66 0.57 8.67
CA ASN A 64 1.99 -0.72 8.78
C ASN A 64 2.97 -1.81 9.27
N LYS A 65 3.51 -1.64 10.47
CA LYS A 65 4.59 -2.49 11.03
C LYS A 65 4.19 -3.94 11.32
N ASP A 66 2.89 -4.22 11.32
CA ASP A 66 2.27 -5.50 11.65
C ASP A 66 1.73 -6.24 10.42
N ILE A 67 2.04 -5.77 9.20
CA ILE A 67 1.58 -6.34 7.94
C ILE A 67 2.77 -6.93 7.18
N ASP A 68 2.84 -8.26 7.14
CA ASP A 68 3.95 -9.02 6.53
C ASP A 68 4.17 -8.68 5.05
N PHE A 69 3.08 -8.43 4.30
CA PHE A 69 3.14 -8.10 2.87
C PHE A 69 4.13 -6.98 2.56
N TRP A 70 4.21 -5.97 3.41
CA TRP A 70 5.11 -4.85 3.16
C TRP A 70 6.56 -5.22 3.34
N PHE A 71 6.91 -6.27 4.10
CA PHE A 71 8.27 -6.68 4.44
C PHE A 71 8.89 -7.74 3.52
N GLU A 72 8.09 -8.35 2.67
CA GLU A 72 8.55 -9.22 1.56
C GLU A 72 9.40 -8.44 0.54
#